data_AF-A0A254RH68-F1
#
_entry.id   AF-A0A254RH68-F1
#
_cell.length_a   1.000
_cell.length_b   1.000
_cell.length_c   1.000
_cell.angle_alpha   90.00
_cell.angle_beta   90.00
_cell.angle_gamma   90.00
#
_symmetry.space_group_name_H-M   'P 1'
#
loop_
_entity.id
_entity.type
_entity.pdbx_description
1 polymer ?
#
loop_
_entity_poly.entity_id
_entity_poly.type
_entity_poly.pdbx_seq_one_letter_code
_entity_poly.pdbx_strand_id
1 'polypeptide(L)'
;MRDGSFHTQQSRHHQGTAPLQVQEQKMKKGFTLIELVVTISVAGIFSTFAMNYYLQAIKAKQAMVEKHDEYFEYNVVKSKLKRALLDYEGECKGGKYTFKADQSNFEQPTVPAAGLECKVLDHSRVLVYYLGKLDSSSKKLVGFSTVLAK
;
A
#
# COMPACT_ATOMS: atom_id res chain seq x y z
N MET A 1 45.66 9.00 -110.74
CA MET A 1 46.66 10.04 -110.39
C MET A 1 46.45 10.39 -108.93
N ARG A 2 47.50 10.21 -108.10
CA ARG A 2 47.89 10.97 -106.89
C ARG A 2 46.81 11.33 -105.86
N ASP A 3 46.97 11.16 -104.55
CA ASP A 3 48.14 10.94 -103.70
C ASP A 3 47.66 10.62 -102.26
N GLY A 4 48.57 10.06 -101.46
CA GLY A 4 48.60 10.21 -100.00
C GLY A 4 47.95 9.08 -99.20
N SER A 5 48.46 8.63 -98.06
CA SER A 5 49.67 8.98 -97.32
C SER A 5 49.92 7.83 -96.34
N PHE A 6 51.19 7.52 -96.09
CA PHE A 6 51.65 6.66 -94.99
C PHE A 6 51.23 7.27 -93.64
N HIS A 7 50.86 6.42 -92.66
CA HIS A 7 51.40 6.50 -91.29
C HIS A 7 51.11 5.24 -90.46
N THR A 8 52.19 4.77 -89.86
CA THR A 8 52.40 3.73 -88.85
C THR A 8 51.69 4.02 -87.52
N GLN A 9 51.26 2.98 -86.79
CA GLN A 9 51.40 2.76 -85.31
C GLN A 9 50.29 1.81 -84.81
N GLN A 10 50.57 0.64 -84.24
CA GLN A 10 51.20 0.33 -82.94
C GLN A 10 50.14 -0.11 -81.91
N SER A 11 50.32 -1.34 -81.42
CA SER A 11 49.56 -2.03 -80.38
C SER A 11 49.11 -1.15 -79.22
N ARG A 12 47.87 -1.35 -78.77
CA ARG A 12 47.48 -1.10 -77.38
C ARG A 12 46.65 -2.27 -76.84
N HIS A 13 47.30 -3.05 -75.98
CA HIS A 13 46.64 -3.75 -74.89
C HIS A 13 45.92 -2.72 -74.02
N HIS A 14 44.59 -2.72 -74.02
CA HIS A 14 43.83 -2.07 -72.97
C HIS A 14 43.73 -3.05 -71.79
N GLN A 15 44.67 -2.91 -70.85
CA GLN A 15 44.47 -3.40 -69.49
C GLN A 15 43.25 -2.69 -68.91
N GLY A 16 42.24 -3.49 -68.55
CA GLY A 16 41.08 -3.03 -67.79
C GLY A 16 41.53 -2.50 -66.44
N THR A 17 41.28 -1.22 -66.20
CA THR A 17 41.32 -0.64 -64.87
C THR A 17 40.06 -1.09 -64.13
N ALA A 18 40.24 -1.94 -63.12
CA ALA A 18 39.16 -2.29 -62.21
C ALA A 18 38.67 -1.04 -61.45
N PRO A 19 37.36 -0.84 -61.26
CA PRO A 19 36.86 0.24 -60.44
C PRO A 19 37.25 -0.01 -58.97
N LEU A 20 37.81 1.02 -58.34
CA LEU A 20 37.98 1.12 -56.89
C LEU A 20 36.59 0.97 -56.25
N GLN A 21 36.30 -0.21 -55.70
CA GLN A 21 35.16 -0.37 -54.81
C GLN A 21 35.44 0.43 -53.54
N VAL A 22 34.87 1.62 -53.47
CA VAL A 22 34.69 2.35 -52.22
C VAL A 22 33.83 1.44 -51.34
N GLN A 23 34.47 0.72 -50.42
CA GLN A 23 33.73 0.00 -49.39
C GLN A 23 32.96 1.03 -48.57
N GLU A 24 31.65 1.07 -48.79
CA GLU A 24 30.73 1.75 -47.91
C GLU A 24 30.82 1.05 -46.55
N GLN A 25 31.64 1.59 -45.64
CA GLN A 25 31.69 1.13 -44.27
C GLN A 25 30.31 1.39 -43.66
N LYS A 26 29.44 0.38 -43.68
CA LYS A 26 28.28 0.32 -42.79
C LYS A 26 28.81 0.43 -41.37
N MET A 27 28.75 1.63 -40.79
CA MET A 27 29.09 1.83 -39.39
C MET A 27 28.22 0.89 -38.57
N LYS A 28 28.81 -0.17 -38.02
CA LYS A 28 28.15 -0.99 -37.00
C LYS A 28 27.92 -0.08 -35.81
N LYS A 29 26.67 0.31 -35.55
CA LYS A 29 26.27 1.09 -34.38
C LYS A 29 26.53 0.24 -33.13
N GLY A 30 27.76 0.29 -32.62
CA GLY A 30 28.12 -0.27 -31.33
C GLY A 30 27.67 0.66 -30.22
N PHE A 31 27.35 0.08 -29.07
CA PHE A 31 27.01 0.83 -27.86
C PHE A 31 28.26 1.54 -27.36
N THR A 32 28.21 2.86 -27.25
CA THR A 32 29.38 3.63 -26.83
C THR A 32 29.55 3.59 -25.31
N LEU A 33 30.79 3.69 -24.81
CA LEU A 33 31.06 3.73 -23.36
C LEU A 33 30.27 4.86 -22.68
N ILE A 34 30.15 6.01 -23.36
CA ILE A 34 29.41 7.17 -22.83
C ILE A 34 27.91 6.89 -22.73
N GLU A 35 27.34 6.19 -23.70
CA GLU A 35 25.93 5.77 -23.69
C GLU A 35 25.66 4.78 -22.54
N LEU A 36 26.61 3.89 -22.25
CA LEU A 36 26.55 3.00 -21.08
C LEU A 36 26.57 3.77 -19.77
N VAL A 37 27.48 4.73 -19.61
CA VAL A 37 27.57 5.53 -18.38
C VAL A 37 26.32 6.38 -18.18
N VAL A 38 25.79 6.98 -19.25
CA VAL A 38 24.55 7.78 -19.21
C VAL A 38 23.35 6.89 -18.84
N THR A 39 23.21 5.72 -19.46
CA THR A 39 22.10 4.81 -19.17
C THR A 39 22.12 4.27 -17.74
N ILE A 40 23.29 3.90 -17.21
CA ILE A 40 23.43 3.49 -15.80
C ILE A 40 23.11 4.64 -14.85
N SER A 41 23.56 5.86 -15.16
CA SER A 41 23.30 7.04 -14.33
C SER A 41 21.80 7.35 -14.26
N VAL A 42 21.13 7.33 -15.41
CA VAL A 42 19.68 7.55 -15.50
C VAL A 42 18.92 6.44 -14.78
N ALA A 43 19.30 5.17 -14.98
CA ALA A 43 18.70 4.03 -14.28
C ALA A 43 18.88 4.13 -12.76
N GLY A 44 20.03 4.58 -12.27
CA GLY A 44 20.30 4.77 -10.85
C GLY A 44 19.40 5.84 -10.22
N ILE A 45 19.17 6.96 -10.92
CA ILE A 45 18.25 8.01 -10.48
C ILE A 45 16.83 7.45 -10.38
N PHE A 46 16.33 6.79 -11.43
CA PHE A 46 14.99 6.19 -11.42
C PHE A 46 14.84 5.11 -10.35
N SER A 47 15.86 4.29 -10.13
CA SER A 47 15.86 3.25 -9.09
C SER A 47 15.71 3.86 -7.69
N THR A 48 16.40 4.97 -7.42
CA THR A 48 16.31 5.68 -6.13
C THR A 48 14.88 6.21 -5.90
N PHE A 49 14.27 6.81 -6.92
CA PHE A 49 12.88 7.25 -6.83
C PHE A 49 11.93 6.08 -6.63
N ALA A 50 12.06 5.01 -7.43
CA ALA A 50 11.23 3.82 -7.32
C ALA A 50 11.30 3.19 -5.92
N MET A 51 12.51 3.09 -5.34
CA MET A 51 12.71 2.56 -3.99
C MET A 51 12.04 3.42 -2.93
N ASN A 52 12.15 4.75 -3.03
CA ASN A 52 11.47 5.66 -2.09
C ASN A 52 9.95 5.55 -2.18
N TYR A 53 9.38 5.47 -3.39
CA TYR A 53 7.94 5.24 -3.58
C TYR A 53 7.49 3.89 -3.02
N TYR A 54 8.27 2.83 -3.25
CA TYR A 54 7.99 1.50 -2.73
C TYR A 54 7.99 1.48 -1.19
N LEU A 55 8.98 2.10 -0.55
CA LEU A 55 9.04 2.21 0.91
C LEU A 55 7.86 3.00 1.48
N GLN A 56 7.46 4.09 0.84
CA GLN A 56 6.26 4.84 1.24
C GLN A 56 4.99 4.00 1.09
N ALA A 57 4.84 3.27 -0.01
CA ALA A 57 3.71 2.39 -0.23
C ALA A 57 3.62 1.26 0.82
N ILE A 58 4.76 0.68 1.21
CA ILE A 58 4.79 -0.31 2.31
C ILE A 58 4.34 0.31 3.62
N LYS A 59 4.90 1.47 4.00
CA LYS A 59 4.52 2.16 5.25
C LYS A 59 3.03 2.50 5.27
N ALA A 60 2.50 2.99 4.15
CA ALA A 60 1.08 3.28 4.00
C ALA A 60 0.23 2.00 4.13
N LYS A 61 0.64 0.88 3.51
CA LYS A 61 -0.05 -0.40 3.65
C LYS A 61 -0.04 -0.91 5.09
N GLN A 62 1.09 -0.85 5.77
CA GLN A 62 1.18 -1.26 7.18
C GLN A 62 0.28 -0.42 8.07
N ALA A 63 0.32 0.91 7.92
CA ALA A 63 -0.54 1.82 8.67
C ALA A 63 -2.04 1.59 8.38
N MET A 64 -2.39 1.23 7.14
CA MET A 64 -3.78 0.88 6.78
C MET A 64 -4.22 -0.45 7.38
N VAL A 65 -3.36 -1.47 7.39
CA VAL A 65 -3.66 -2.78 7.98
C VAL A 65 -3.83 -2.65 9.49
N GLU A 66 -2.91 -1.95 10.17
CA GLU A 66 -3.02 -1.68 11.61
C GLU A 66 -4.33 -0.97 11.96
N LYS A 67 -4.68 0.08 11.21
CA LYS A 67 -5.96 0.77 11.38
C LYS A 67 -7.18 -0.11 11.09
N HIS A 68 -7.08 -1.02 10.12
CA HIS A 68 -8.16 -1.93 9.79
C HIS A 68 -8.36 -3.01 10.86
N ASP A 69 -7.27 -3.58 11.37
CA ASP A 69 -7.30 -4.59 12.43
C ASP A 69 -7.88 -3.98 13.71
N GLU A 70 -7.42 -2.79 14.10
CA GLU A 70 -7.97 -2.06 15.24
C GLU A 70 -9.45 -1.69 15.06
N TYR A 71 -9.84 -1.24 13.86
CA TYR A 71 -11.25 -0.94 13.55
C TYR A 71 -12.12 -2.20 13.58
N PHE A 72 -11.59 -3.34 13.13
CA PHE A 72 -12.30 -4.61 13.18
C PHE A 72 -12.50 -5.06 14.63
N GLU A 73 -11.46 -5.04 15.44
CA GLU A 73 -11.54 -5.34 16.87
C GLU A 73 -12.55 -4.44 17.59
N TYR A 74 -12.55 -3.14 17.30
CA TYR A 74 -13.53 -2.19 17.83
C TYR A 74 -14.98 -2.65 17.54
N ASN A 75 -15.28 -2.97 16.29
CA ASN A 75 -16.64 -3.32 15.89
C ASN A 75 -17.08 -4.67 16.45
N VAL A 76 -16.16 -5.63 16.56
CA VAL A 76 -16.42 -6.92 17.20
C VAL A 76 -16.73 -6.71 18.69
N VAL A 77 -15.89 -5.98 19.41
CA VAL A 77 -16.09 -5.69 20.85
C VAL A 77 -17.38 -4.90 21.07
N LYS A 78 -17.65 -3.87 20.26
CA LYS A 78 -18.88 -3.06 20.33
C LYS A 78 -20.13 -3.92 20.13
N SER A 79 -20.11 -4.79 19.14
CA SER A 79 -21.26 -5.65 18.82
C SER A 79 -21.50 -6.68 19.92
N LYS A 80 -20.44 -7.30 20.45
CA LYS A 80 -20.53 -8.22 21.59
C LYS A 80 -21.03 -7.51 22.85
N LEU A 81 -20.51 -6.33 23.16
CA LEU A 81 -20.93 -5.55 24.33
C LEU A 81 -22.40 -5.11 24.19
N LYS A 82 -22.82 -4.63 23.02
CA LYS A 82 -24.22 -4.26 22.78
C LYS A 82 -25.15 -5.45 22.99
N ARG A 83 -24.78 -6.63 22.49
CA ARG A 83 -25.54 -7.85 22.69
C ARG A 83 -25.59 -8.24 24.17
N ALA A 84 -24.45 -8.22 24.87
CA ALA A 84 -24.40 -8.51 26.29
C ALA A 84 -25.26 -7.55 27.14
N LEU A 85 -25.32 -6.26 26.79
CA LEU A 85 -26.19 -5.30 27.47
C LEU A 85 -27.69 -5.48 27.20
N LEU A 86 -28.06 -6.18 26.13
CA LEU A 86 -29.44 -6.53 25.82
C LEU A 86 -29.85 -7.85 26.47
N ASP A 87 -28.95 -8.84 26.43
CA ASP A 87 -29.21 -10.19 26.90
C ASP A 87 -29.15 -10.29 28.43
N TYR A 88 -28.39 -9.41 29.09
CA TYR A 88 -28.11 -9.49 30.53
C TYR A 88 -28.42 -8.19 31.27
N GLU A 89 -29.08 -8.33 32.41
CA GLU A 89 -29.24 -7.24 33.35
C GLU A 89 -27.93 -6.97 34.11
N GLY A 90 -27.71 -5.70 34.42
CA GLY A 90 -26.62 -5.28 35.28
C GLY A 90 -26.99 -4.04 36.08
N GLU A 91 -26.08 -3.65 36.95
CA GLU A 91 -26.22 -2.51 37.82
C GLU A 91 -24.99 -1.60 37.72
N CYS A 92 -25.24 -0.29 37.87
CA CYS A 92 -24.19 0.70 37.92
C CYS A 92 -23.91 1.06 39.38
N LYS A 93 -22.77 0.62 39.91
CA LYS A 93 -22.35 0.90 41.30
C LYS A 93 -21.03 1.64 41.29
N GLY A 94 -21.02 2.85 41.86
CA GLY A 94 -19.80 3.66 41.99
C GLY A 94 -19.12 3.98 40.65
N GLY A 95 -19.90 4.16 39.59
CA GLY A 95 -19.39 4.44 38.24
C GLY A 95 -18.84 3.22 37.48
N LYS A 96 -18.99 2.01 38.04
CA LYS A 96 -18.63 0.74 37.39
C LYS A 96 -19.88 -0.07 37.08
N TYR A 97 -19.94 -0.64 35.88
CA TYR A 97 -21.03 -1.52 35.49
C TYR A 97 -20.70 -2.97 35.82
N THR A 98 -21.58 -3.62 36.56
CA THR A 98 -21.45 -5.04 36.91
C THR A 98 -22.69 -5.80 36.45
N PHE A 99 -22.50 -6.85 35.67
CA PHE A 99 -23.57 -7.78 35.31
C PHE A 99 -24.02 -8.56 36.55
N LYS A 100 -25.32 -8.81 36.70
CA LYS A 100 -25.84 -9.64 37.81
C LYS A 100 -25.41 -11.10 37.57
N ALA A 101 -24.81 -11.73 38.58
CA ALA A 101 -24.17 -13.05 38.46
C ALA A 101 -25.13 -14.26 38.41
N ASP A 102 -26.45 -14.04 38.44
CA ASP A 102 -27.47 -15.10 38.57
C ASP A 102 -27.84 -15.79 37.23
N GLN A 103 -27.02 -15.65 36.20
CA GLN A 103 -27.20 -16.38 34.94
C GLN A 103 -26.11 -17.44 34.83
N SER A 104 -26.42 -18.63 35.35
CA SER A 104 -25.57 -19.83 35.50
C SER A 104 -24.93 -20.40 34.22
N ASN A 105 -25.09 -19.73 33.07
CA ASN A 105 -24.51 -20.10 31.77
C ASN A 105 -23.56 -19.03 31.23
N PHE A 106 -22.93 -18.27 32.13
CA PHE A 106 -22.00 -17.20 31.77
C PHE A 106 -20.69 -17.79 31.21
N GLU A 107 -20.69 -18.21 29.95
CA GLU A 107 -19.49 -17.99 29.12
C GLU A 107 -19.30 -16.48 29.12
N GLN A 108 -18.37 -15.99 29.96
CA GLN A 108 -18.05 -14.58 30.02
C GLN A 108 -17.94 -14.09 28.58
N PRO A 109 -18.72 -13.06 28.15
CA PRO A 109 -18.49 -12.50 26.85
C PRO A 109 -17.00 -12.22 26.81
N THR A 110 -16.32 -12.62 25.72
CA THR A 110 -14.90 -12.31 25.48
C THR A 110 -14.70 -10.80 25.26
N VAL A 111 -15.52 -9.99 25.92
CA VAL A 111 -15.43 -8.57 26.11
C VAL A 111 -14.69 -8.42 27.44
N PRO A 112 -13.56 -7.71 27.50
CA PRO A 112 -12.82 -7.55 28.73
C PRO A 112 -13.73 -6.93 29.80
N ALA A 113 -14.14 -7.74 30.78
CA ALA A 113 -14.91 -7.29 31.93
C ALA A 113 -14.16 -6.23 32.76
N ALA A 114 -12.85 -6.14 32.58
CA ALA A 114 -12.00 -5.09 33.12
C ALA A 114 -12.19 -3.78 32.34
N GLY A 115 -12.99 -2.85 32.86
CA GLY A 115 -13.05 -1.47 32.35
C GLY A 115 -14.41 -0.96 31.86
N LEU A 116 -15.51 -1.65 32.21
CA LEU A 116 -16.86 -1.14 31.98
C LEU A 116 -17.21 -0.07 33.03
N GLU A 117 -17.25 1.17 32.59
CA GLU A 117 -17.74 2.29 33.36
C GLU A 117 -19.20 2.56 33.04
N CYS A 118 -19.87 3.26 33.95
CA CYS A 118 -21.24 3.67 33.75
C CYS A 118 -21.52 5.05 34.34
N LYS A 119 -22.48 5.72 33.73
CA LYS A 119 -23.01 7.00 34.19
C LYS A 119 -24.54 6.93 34.21
N VAL A 120 -25.12 7.18 35.37
CA VAL A 120 -26.57 7.34 35.50
C VAL A 120 -26.96 8.67 34.86
N LEU A 121 -27.94 8.62 33.97
CA LEU A 121 -28.54 9.76 33.30
C LEU A 121 -29.93 10.03 33.90
N ASP A 122 -30.49 11.18 33.57
CA ASP A 122 -31.86 11.51 33.95
C ASP A 122 -32.86 10.46 33.42
N HIS A 123 -33.98 10.30 34.12
CA HIS A 123 -35.05 9.33 33.80
C HIS A 123 -34.66 7.84 33.91
N SER A 124 -33.88 7.46 34.92
CA SER A 124 -33.55 6.04 35.22
C SER A 124 -32.81 5.31 34.10
N ARG A 125 -32.10 6.06 33.25
CA ARG A 125 -31.26 5.52 32.18
C ARG A 125 -29.82 5.38 32.66
N VAL A 126 -29.16 4.29 32.29
CA VAL A 126 -27.74 4.09 32.58
C VAL A 126 -26.96 4.06 31.28
N LEU A 127 -26.01 4.97 31.11
CA LEU A 127 -25.03 4.90 30.03
C LEU A 127 -23.91 3.96 30.46
N VAL A 128 -23.62 2.93 29.66
CA VAL A 128 -22.51 2.00 29.91
C VAL A 128 -21.46 2.20 28.83
N TYR A 129 -20.20 2.37 29.21
CA TYR A 129 -19.13 2.57 28.24
C TYR A 129 -17.85 1.86 28.68
N TYR A 130 -17.05 1.44 27.70
CA TYR A 130 -15.79 0.77 27.90
C TYR A 130 -14.63 1.72 27.57
N LEU A 131 -13.66 1.83 28.50
CA LEU A 131 -12.43 2.60 28.29
C LEU A 131 -11.32 1.69 27.76
N GLY A 132 -11.23 1.57 26.44
CA GLY A 132 -10.21 0.79 25.74
C GLY A 132 -9.14 1.65 25.07
N LYS A 133 -8.02 1.03 24.69
CA LYS A 133 -7.10 1.61 23.71
C LYS A 133 -7.81 1.67 22.36
N LEU A 134 -8.12 2.87 21.88
CA LEU A 134 -8.83 3.09 20.62
C LEU A 134 -8.33 4.35 19.94
N ASP A 135 -7.97 4.22 18.66
CA ASP A 135 -7.44 5.27 17.77
C ASP A 135 -8.43 6.41 17.52
N SER A 136 -9.75 6.16 17.44
CA SER A 136 -10.65 7.14 16.85
C SER A 136 -11.21 8.18 17.83
N SER A 137 -10.44 9.24 18.10
CA SER A 137 -10.81 10.56 18.70
C SER A 137 -11.53 10.59 20.06
N SER A 138 -12.08 9.48 20.52
CA SER A 138 -12.71 9.29 21.81
C SER A 138 -12.28 7.91 22.31
N LYS A 139 -11.54 7.87 23.42
CA LYS A 139 -11.07 6.62 24.06
C LYS A 139 -12.21 5.83 24.72
N LYS A 140 -13.43 5.95 24.20
CA LYS A 140 -14.67 5.51 24.84
C LYS A 140 -15.51 4.73 23.83
N LEU A 141 -15.61 3.42 24.03
CA LEU A 141 -16.61 2.56 23.41
C LEU A 141 -17.94 2.79 24.12
N VAL A 142 -18.92 3.41 23.46
CA VAL A 142 -20.24 3.65 24.07
C VAL A 142 -21.16 2.46 23.82
N GLY A 143 -21.52 1.74 24.88
CA GLY A 143 -22.65 0.82 24.90
C GLY A 143 -23.96 1.57 25.17
N PHE A 144 -25.05 1.16 24.54
CA PHE A 144 -26.33 1.85 24.69
C PHE A 144 -27.04 1.49 25.99
N SER A 145 -27.87 2.44 26.45
CA SER A 145 -28.55 2.43 27.73
C SER A 145 -29.62 1.36 27.84
N THR A 146 -29.60 0.64 28.97
CA THR A 146 -30.76 -0.09 29.48
C THR A 146 -31.55 0.85 30.41
N VAL A 147 -32.86 0.63 30.53
CA VAL A 147 -33.69 1.25 31.57
C VAL A 147 -33.55 0.36 32.79
N LEU A 148 -33.11 0.93 33.92
CA LEU A 148 -33.15 0.21 35.20
C LEU A 148 -34.62 -0.13 35.50
N ALA A 149 -34.99 -1.41 35.41
CA ALA A 149 -36.23 -1.88 36.00
C ALA A 149 -36.15 -1.58 37.51
N LYS A 150 -37.11 -0.78 37.99
CA LYS A 150 -37.24 -0.41 39.41
C LYS A 150 -37.58 -1.62 40.26
#